data_AF-A0A2V1BLX7-F1
#
_entry.id   AF-A0A2V1BLX7-F1
#
_cell.length_a   1.000
_cell.length_b   1.000
_cell.length_c   1.000
_cell.angle_alpha   90.00
_cell.angle_beta   90.00
_cell.angle_gamma   90.00
#
_symmetry.space_group_name_H-M   'P 1'
#
loop_
_entity.id
_entity.type
_entity.pdbx_description
1 polymer ?
#
loop_
_entity_poly.entity_id
_entity_poly.type
_entity_poly.pdbx_seq_one_letter_code
_entity_poly.pdbx_strand_id
1 'polypeptide(L)'
;MTFLTSAEQAVSIPTPLTPYLTTHTQPPNPTLPICISCQAAVLPKSLLEHLRKHHQLPADLRSAVRSFIDSLPGESKGVDFGDVQCGGDGTEPVEGLKVVGAWRCRVRVDGLGGAGEEVNGDGGKECGFIRKDVTDLRRHVNLVHGVGAKGAYEACKAQSWFGGRRAVYWRVEERRDDGDGDVEGEGVGVGDGDVVMSEARNEEEEARHEGGVRLGEKVNEEALNEKDELHAGEEGGELTKRLQTPVFTSLCRWGFYGKGFGDKTPTTWRVKDGKETEIERELRLGKIC
;
A
#
# COMPACT_ATOMS: atom_id res chain seq x y z
N MET A 1 8.94 -39.62 -2.53
CA MET A 1 8.62 -39.27 -1.13
C MET A 1 7.38 -38.40 -1.17
N THR A 2 6.23 -38.95 -0.80
CA THR A 2 4.97 -38.19 -0.71
C THR A 2 4.95 -37.54 0.67
N PHE A 3 5.10 -36.22 0.75
CA PHE A 3 4.83 -35.51 1.98
C PHE A 3 3.32 -35.58 2.22
N LEU A 4 2.91 -36.29 3.28
CA LEU A 4 1.53 -36.24 3.74
C LEU A 4 1.29 -34.81 4.21
N THR A 5 0.51 -34.06 3.43
CA THR A 5 -0.03 -32.77 3.83
C THR A 5 -0.87 -33.00 5.09
N SER A 6 -0.32 -32.66 6.26
CA SER A 6 -1.08 -32.63 7.50
C SER A 6 -2.32 -31.77 7.26
N ALA A 7 -3.50 -32.37 7.39
CA ALA A 7 -4.76 -31.65 7.17
C ALA A 7 -4.77 -30.41 8.06
N GLU A 8 -4.90 -29.22 7.46
CA GLU A 8 -4.93 -27.95 8.18
C GLU A 8 -6.10 -27.97 9.16
N GLN A 9 -5.78 -28.17 10.44
CA GLN A 9 -6.78 -28.23 11.49
C GLN A 9 -7.26 -26.81 11.76
N ALA A 10 -8.45 -26.49 11.22
CA ALA A 10 -9.05 -25.16 11.34
C ALA A 10 -9.14 -24.75 12.82
N VAL A 11 -8.48 -23.64 13.17
CA VAL A 11 -8.45 -23.11 14.54
C VAL A 11 -9.85 -22.60 14.89
N SER A 12 -10.49 -23.20 15.87
CA SER A 12 -11.79 -22.74 16.35
C SER A 12 -11.64 -21.46 17.18
N ILE A 13 -12.46 -20.46 16.88
CA ILE A 13 -12.54 -19.21 17.65
C ILE A 13 -13.34 -19.49 18.93
N PRO A 14 -12.84 -19.10 20.12
CA PRO A 14 -13.62 -19.22 21.35
C PRO A 14 -14.98 -18.52 21.24
N THR A 15 -16.06 -19.19 21.65
CA THR A 15 -17.44 -18.69 21.51
C THR A 15 -17.65 -17.23 21.97
N PRO A 16 -17.03 -16.72 23.06
CA PRO A 16 -17.18 -15.32 23.45
C PRO A 16 -16.57 -14.29 22.48
N LEU A 17 -15.72 -14.72 21.55
CA LEU A 17 -15.02 -13.86 20.58
C LEU A 17 -15.64 -13.86 19.18
N THR A 18 -16.56 -14.80 18.88
CA THR A 18 -17.22 -14.89 17.57
C THR A 18 -18.01 -13.65 17.14
N PRO A 19 -18.54 -12.77 18.04
CA PRO A 19 -19.15 -11.50 17.61
C PRO A 19 -18.13 -10.49 17.04
N TYR A 20 -16.85 -10.67 17.33
CA TYR A 20 -15.78 -9.73 16.99
C TYR A 20 -14.88 -10.25 15.86
N LEU A 21 -14.67 -11.56 15.80
CA LEU A 21 -13.65 -12.21 14.98
C LEU A 21 -14.23 -13.35 14.12
N THR A 22 -13.76 -13.39 12.87
CA THR A 22 -13.70 -14.61 12.07
C THR A 22 -12.23 -14.95 11.78
N THR A 23 -11.96 -16.11 11.19
CA THR A 23 -10.62 -16.54 10.76
C THR A 23 -10.65 -16.88 9.29
N HIS A 24 -9.59 -16.53 8.58
CA HIS A 24 -9.42 -16.94 7.19
C HIS A 24 -8.05 -17.58 6.99
N THR A 25 -8.04 -18.64 6.19
CA THR A 25 -6.85 -19.40 5.79
C THR A 25 -6.85 -19.45 4.27
N GLN A 26 -5.83 -18.90 3.64
CA GLN A 26 -5.70 -18.87 2.18
C GLN A 26 -4.26 -19.27 1.82
N PRO A 27 -3.97 -20.57 1.62
CA PRO A 27 -2.64 -21.02 1.26
C PRO A 27 -2.06 -20.22 0.08
N PRO A 28 -0.81 -19.74 0.15
CA PRO A 28 0.22 -20.06 1.14
C PRO A 28 0.23 -19.16 2.40
N ASN A 29 -0.77 -18.30 2.60
CA ASN A 29 -0.83 -17.43 3.76
C ASN A 29 -1.23 -18.17 5.04
N PRO A 30 -0.60 -17.86 6.19
CA PRO A 30 -0.98 -18.40 7.48
C PRO A 30 -2.39 -17.96 7.88
N THR A 31 -3.07 -18.74 8.73
CA THR A 31 -4.37 -18.38 9.29
C THR A 31 -4.30 -17.05 10.04
N LEU A 32 -5.11 -16.07 9.62
CA LEU A 32 -5.19 -14.74 10.22
C LEU A 32 -6.59 -14.48 10.82
N PRO A 33 -6.67 -13.83 11.98
CA PRO A 33 -7.94 -13.35 12.51
C PRO A 33 -8.38 -12.09 11.77
N ILE A 34 -9.62 -12.10 11.29
CA ILE A 34 -10.30 -10.96 10.66
C ILE A 34 -11.26 -10.36 11.67
N CYS A 35 -11.14 -9.05 11.92
CA CYS A 35 -12.15 -8.32 12.67
C CYS A 35 -13.40 -8.13 11.78
N ILE A 36 -14.55 -8.63 12.24
CA ILE A 36 -15.82 -8.58 11.50
C ILE A 36 -16.27 -7.11 11.30
N SER A 37 -16.18 -6.29 12.35
CA SER A 37 -16.66 -4.90 12.31
C SER A 37 -15.73 -3.96 11.52
N CYS A 38 -14.40 -4.18 11.57
CA CYS A 38 -13.46 -3.43 10.74
C CYS A 38 -13.27 -4.01 9.33
N GLN A 39 -13.74 -5.23 9.08
CA GLN A 39 -13.58 -5.97 7.81
C GLN A 39 -12.12 -6.01 7.33
N ALA A 40 -11.21 -6.30 8.27
CA ALA A 40 -9.76 -6.30 8.05
C ALA A 40 -9.09 -7.40 8.88
N ALA A 41 -8.08 -8.05 8.31
CA ALA A 41 -7.19 -8.94 9.05
C ALA A 41 -6.34 -8.14 10.04
N VAL A 42 -6.04 -8.77 11.17
CA VAL A 42 -5.28 -8.17 12.28
C VAL A 42 -4.14 -9.11 12.62
N LEU A 43 -2.91 -8.60 12.71
CA LEU A 43 -1.78 -9.43 13.15
C LEU A 43 -2.05 -9.95 14.57
N PRO A 44 -1.77 -11.23 14.90
CA PRO A 44 -2.05 -11.79 16.23
C PRO A 44 -1.41 -10.97 17.37
N LYS A 45 -0.18 -10.48 17.19
CA LYS A 45 0.52 -9.60 18.14
C LYS A 45 -0.17 -8.25 18.41
N SER A 46 -1.07 -7.82 17.53
CA SER A 46 -1.84 -6.57 17.62
C SER A 46 -3.32 -6.79 17.96
N LEU A 47 -3.80 -8.04 17.95
CA LEU A 47 -5.23 -8.38 18.02
C LEU A 47 -5.92 -7.86 19.30
N LEU A 48 -5.32 -8.13 20.46
CA LEU A 48 -5.87 -7.68 21.75
C LEU A 48 -5.96 -6.15 21.84
N GLU A 49 -4.96 -5.43 21.33
CA GLU A 49 -4.91 -3.98 21.37
C GLU A 49 -5.88 -3.34 20.37
N HIS A 50 -6.03 -3.96 19.19
CA HIS A 50 -7.03 -3.57 18.19
C HIS A 50 -8.45 -3.72 18.75
N LEU A 51 -8.80 -4.89 19.31
CA LEU A 51 -10.11 -5.13 19.91
C LEU A 51 -10.40 -4.18 21.09
N ARG A 52 -9.39 -3.88 21.91
CA ARG A 52 -9.51 -2.92 23.01
C ARG A 52 -9.79 -1.49 22.51
N LYS A 53 -9.10 -1.04 21.46
CA LYS A 53 -9.23 0.33 20.93
C LYS A 53 -10.47 0.55 20.07
N HIS A 54 -10.82 -0.40 19.21
CA HIS A 54 -11.88 -0.23 18.20
C HIS A 54 -13.23 -0.81 18.64
N HIS A 55 -13.24 -1.79 19.55
CA HIS A 55 -14.46 -2.50 19.97
C HIS A 55 -14.66 -2.53 21.49
N GLN A 56 -13.89 -1.73 22.24
CA GLN A 56 -13.99 -1.56 23.69
C GLN A 56 -13.99 -2.89 24.48
N LEU A 57 -13.17 -3.87 24.04
CA LEU A 57 -13.22 -5.25 24.53
C LEU A 57 -13.29 -5.36 26.07
N PRO A 58 -14.35 -6.00 26.61
CA PRO A 58 -14.53 -6.27 28.04
C PRO A 58 -13.31 -6.95 28.69
N ALA A 59 -13.10 -6.69 29.98
CA ALA A 59 -11.87 -7.06 30.68
C ALA A 59 -11.71 -8.59 30.87
N ASP A 60 -12.83 -9.26 31.10
CA ASP A 60 -13.00 -10.71 31.19
C ASP A 60 -12.65 -11.44 29.89
N LEU A 61 -12.99 -10.89 28.73
CA LEU A 61 -12.68 -11.50 27.42
C LEU A 61 -11.19 -11.42 27.02
N ARG A 62 -10.37 -10.63 27.73
CA ARG A 62 -8.95 -10.43 27.38
C ARG A 62 -8.09 -11.67 27.59
N SER A 63 -8.46 -12.57 28.51
CA SER A 63 -7.81 -13.87 28.67
C SER A 63 -8.09 -14.76 27.47
N ALA A 64 -9.36 -14.86 27.04
CA ALA A 64 -9.77 -15.64 25.88
C ALA A 64 -9.04 -15.21 24.59
N VAL A 65 -8.83 -13.90 24.37
CA VAL A 65 -8.05 -13.41 23.22
C VAL A 65 -6.59 -13.88 23.27
N ARG A 66 -5.96 -13.89 24.45
CA ARG A 66 -4.58 -14.41 24.59
C ARG A 66 -4.53 -15.91 24.34
N SER A 67 -5.42 -16.69 24.97
CA SER A 67 -5.52 -18.13 24.75
C SER A 67 -5.78 -18.49 23.28
N PHE A 68 -6.57 -17.68 22.56
CA PHE A 68 -6.78 -17.84 21.12
C PHE A 68 -5.51 -17.53 20.30
N ILE A 69 -4.81 -16.43 20.59
CA ILE A 69 -3.49 -16.14 19.96
C ILE A 69 -2.51 -17.28 20.25
N ASP A 70 -2.55 -17.85 21.45
CA ASP A 70 -1.71 -18.96 21.86
C ASP A 70 -2.09 -20.30 21.23
N SER A 71 -3.34 -20.47 20.76
CA SER A 71 -3.78 -21.65 19.99
C SER A 71 -3.52 -21.55 18.49
N LEU A 72 -3.14 -20.38 17.96
CA LEU A 72 -2.78 -20.25 16.55
C LEU A 72 -1.51 -21.06 16.22
N PRO A 73 -1.36 -21.58 14.98
CA PRO A 73 -0.13 -22.22 14.51
C PRO A 73 1.11 -21.36 14.76
N GLY A 74 2.25 -21.99 15.02
CA GLY A 74 3.51 -21.28 15.32
C GLY A 74 3.89 -20.25 14.24
N GLU A 75 3.64 -20.60 12.98
CA GLU A 75 3.83 -19.72 11.82
C GLU A 75 2.95 -18.46 11.92
N SER A 76 1.64 -18.61 12.17
CA SER A 76 0.70 -17.49 12.38
C SER A 76 1.11 -16.54 13.50
N LYS A 77 1.75 -17.02 14.58
CA LYS A 77 2.15 -16.16 15.72
C LYS A 77 3.25 -15.16 15.36
N GLY A 78 4.17 -15.54 14.49
CA GLY A 78 5.35 -14.74 14.13
C GLY A 78 5.10 -13.64 13.09
N VAL A 79 4.01 -13.75 12.33
CA VAL A 79 3.71 -12.96 11.11
C VAL A 79 3.91 -11.45 11.29
N ASP A 80 4.63 -10.85 10.35
CA ASP A 80 4.62 -9.43 10.05
C ASP A 80 3.90 -9.15 8.72
N PHE A 81 3.69 -7.87 8.41
CA PHE A 81 2.97 -7.45 7.20
C PHE A 81 3.68 -7.87 5.90
N GLY A 82 4.98 -8.17 5.95
CA GLY A 82 5.78 -8.58 4.78
C GLY A 82 5.70 -10.07 4.46
N ASP A 83 5.23 -10.90 5.40
CA ASP A 83 5.15 -12.35 5.22
C ASP A 83 3.83 -12.78 4.55
N VAL A 84 2.83 -11.89 4.54
CA VAL A 84 1.51 -12.15 3.94
C VAL A 84 1.54 -11.80 2.46
N GLN A 85 1.43 -12.83 1.63
CA GLN A 85 1.31 -12.72 0.19
C GLN A 85 -0.06 -12.15 -0.17
N CYS A 86 -0.07 -11.21 -1.11
CA CYS A 86 -1.31 -10.69 -1.68
C CYS A 86 -1.81 -11.61 -2.78
N GLY A 87 -3.14 -11.59 -3.02
CA GLY A 87 -3.71 -12.23 -4.19
C GLY A 87 -3.06 -11.71 -5.48
N GLY A 88 -3.00 -12.55 -6.50
CA GLY A 88 -2.69 -12.11 -7.85
C GLY A 88 -3.75 -11.11 -8.36
N ASP A 89 -3.44 -10.38 -9.42
CA ASP A 89 -4.44 -9.51 -10.02
C ASP A 89 -5.64 -10.30 -10.52
N GLY A 90 -6.83 -9.95 -10.07
CA GLY A 90 -8.08 -10.61 -10.47
C GLY A 90 -8.45 -11.83 -9.62
N THR A 91 -7.76 -12.11 -8.51
CA THR A 91 -8.25 -13.12 -7.56
C THR A 91 -9.63 -12.74 -7.02
N GLU A 92 -10.48 -13.75 -6.79
CA GLU A 92 -11.76 -13.58 -6.11
C GLU A 92 -11.59 -12.88 -4.74
N PRO A 93 -12.56 -12.08 -4.28
CA PRO A 93 -12.49 -11.41 -3.00
C PRO A 93 -12.48 -12.41 -1.84
N VAL A 94 -11.53 -12.24 -0.92
CA VAL A 94 -11.48 -12.95 0.36
C VAL A 94 -12.69 -12.57 1.21
N GLU A 95 -13.44 -13.57 1.66
CA GLU A 95 -14.62 -13.37 2.48
C GLU A 95 -14.28 -12.68 3.82
N GLY A 96 -15.13 -11.74 4.26
CA GLY A 96 -14.93 -10.95 5.47
C GLY A 96 -13.96 -9.76 5.34
N LEU A 97 -13.17 -9.67 4.27
CA LEU A 97 -12.34 -8.49 3.97
C LEU A 97 -13.09 -7.45 3.13
N LYS A 98 -12.92 -6.17 3.48
CA LYS A 98 -13.58 -5.09 2.76
C LYS A 98 -12.99 -4.85 1.38
N VAL A 99 -13.82 -5.00 0.34
CA VAL A 99 -13.53 -4.43 -0.99
C VAL A 99 -13.66 -2.90 -0.91
N VAL A 100 -12.67 -2.18 -1.43
CA VAL A 100 -12.64 -0.72 -1.50
C VAL A 100 -12.36 -0.24 -2.93
N GLY A 101 -12.86 0.95 -3.26
CA GLY A 101 -12.34 1.70 -4.40
C GLY A 101 -10.89 2.12 -4.12
N ALA A 102 -10.01 1.86 -5.08
CA ALA A 102 -8.59 2.17 -5.03
C ALA A 102 -8.12 2.62 -6.42
N TRP A 103 -6.82 2.93 -6.50
CA TRP A 103 -6.16 3.33 -7.74
C TRP A 103 -4.94 2.43 -7.98
N ARG A 104 -4.74 2.01 -9.24
CA ARG A 104 -3.66 1.14 -9.71
C ARG A 104 -2.75 1.87 -10.67
N CYS A 105 -1.43 1.69 -10.55
CA CYS A 105 -0.46 2.12 -11.54
C CYS A 105 -0.62 1.30 -12.83
N ARG A 106 -0.68 1.95 -14.00
CA ARG A 106 -0.71 1.29 -15.32
C ARG A 106 0.63 1.37 -16.07
N VAL A 107 1.66 1.99 -15.49
CA VAL A 107 2.96 2.10 -16.17
C VAL A 107 3.52 0.71 -16.41
N ARG A 108 3.76 0.38 -17.67
CA ARG A 108 4.50 -0.82 -18.07
C ARG A 108 5.97 -0.59 -17.73
N VAL A 109 6.52 -1.51 -16.95
CA VAL A 109 7.96 -1.57 -16.75
C VAL A 109 8.48 -2.40 -17.92
N ASP A 110 8.84 -1.71 -19.00
CA ASP A 110 9.66 -2.29 -20.05
C ASP A 110 10.90 -2.86 -19.35
N GLY A 111 11.15 -4.16 -19.55
CA GLY A 111 12.23 -4.83 -18.85
C GLY A 111 13.53 -4.07 -19.09
N LEU A 112 14.20 -3.64 -18.02
CA LEU A 112 15.54 -3.06 -18.06
C LEU A 112 16.56 -4.17 -18.39
N GLY A 113 16.37 -4.78 -19.56
CA GLY A 113 17.26 -5.74 -20.16
C GLY A 113 18.50 -5.01 -20.63
N GLY A 114 19.67 -5.48 -20.19
CA GLY A 114 20.92 -5.10 -20.82
C GLY A 114 20.84 -5.40 -22.31
N ALA A 115 21.41 -4.51 -23.14
CA ALA A 115 21.39 -4.64 -24.58
C ALA A 115 21.92 -6.01 -25.03
N GLY A 116 21.15 -6.77 -25.80
CA GLY A 116 21.65 -8.01 -26.39
C GLY A 116 20.64 -8.92 -27.09
N GLU A 117 19.38 -9.00 -26.63
CA GLU A 117 18.47 -10.06 -27.10
C GLU A 117 17.12 -9.48 -27.60
N GLU A 118 16.91 -9.56 -28.92
CA GLU A 118 15.69 -9.12 -29.61
C GLU A 118 14.52 -10.09 -29.37
N VAL A 119 14.03 -10.11 -28.14
CA VAL A 119 12.82 -10.87 -27.78
C VAL A 119 11.61 -10.16 -28.38
N ASN A 120 11.17 -10.64 -29.54
CA ASN A 120 9.90 -10.26 -30.17
C ASN A 120 8.73 -10.67 -29.25
N GLY A 121 8.28 -9.75 -28.37
CA GLY A 121 7.19 -10.00 -27.44
C GLY A 121 6.64 -8.74 -26.79
N ASP A 122 5.35 -8.47 -27.02
CA ASP A 122 4.52 -7.44 -26.38
C ASP A 122 4.28 -7.79 -24.89
N GLY A 123 5.33 -7.67 -24.08
CA GLY A 123 5.45 -8.33 -22.77
C GLY A 123 5.87 -7.44 -21.60
N GLY A 124 5.72 -6.11 -21.70
CA GLY A 124 6.02 -5.19 -20.61
C GLY A 124 5.11 -5.44 -19.39
N LYS A 125 5.68 -5.84 -18.24
CA LYS A 125 4.89 -6.11 -17.03
C LYS A 125 4.39 -4.80 -16.43
N GLU A 126 3.08 -4.68 -16.25
CA GLU A 126 2.49 -3.53 -15.56
C GLU A 126 2.93 -3.44 -14.10
N CYS A 127 3.10 -2.22 -13.60
CA CYS A 127 3.41 -2.00 -12.20
C CYS A 127 2.20 -2.34 -11.30
N GLY A 128 2.27 -3.47 -10.60
CA GLY A 128 1.23 -3.91 -9.65
C GLY A 128 1.07 -3.05 -8.37
N PHE A 129 1.42 -1.77 -8.41
CA PHE A 129 1.27 -0.88 -7.26
C PHE A 129 -0.15 -0.32 -7.16
N ILE A 130 -0.80 -0.58 -6.01
CA ILE A 130 -2.18 -0.19 -5.73
C ILE A 130 -2.25 0.58 -4.41
N ARG A 131 -3.00 1.69 -4.40
CA ARG A 131 -3.25 2.53 -3.21
C ARG A 131 -4.66 3.11 -3.21
N LYS A 132 -5.22 3.33 -2.03
CA LYS A 132 -6.52 4.00 -1.87
C LYS A 132 -6.45 5.50 -2.19
N ASP A 133 -5.35 6.17 -1.86
CA ASP A 133 -5.15 7.60 -2.11
C ASP A 133 -4.46 7.82 -3.46
N VAL A 134 -5.07 8.63 -4.32
CA VAL A 134 -4.52 9.01 -5.63
C VAL A 134 -3.23 9.83 -5.51
N THR A 135 -3.03 10.54 -4.40
CA THR A 135 -1.84 11.35 -4.11
C THR A 135 -0.61 10.48 -3.91
N ASP A 136 -0.75 9.38 -3.16
CA ASP A 136 0.31 8.38 -2.99
C ASP A 136 0.63 7.69 -4.32
N LEU A 137 -0.38 7.45 -5.16
CA LEU A 137 -0.18 6.85 -6.47
C LEU A 137 0.54 7.80 -7.45
N ARG A 138 0.14 9.07 -7.53
CA ARG A 138 0.84 10.12 -8.29
C ARG A 138 2.30 10.25 -7.86
N ARG A 139 2.55 10.25 -6.53
CA ARG A 139 3.91 10.27 -5.98
C ARG A 139 4.70 9.04 -6.41
N HIS A 140 4.11 7.85 -6.34
CA HIS A 140 4.75 6.62 -6.81
C HIS A 140 5.11 6.69 -8.30
N VAL A 141 4.17 7.08 -9.17
CA VAL A 141 4.42 7.16 -10.62
C VAL A 141 5.59 8.11 -10.91
N ASN A 142 5.55 9.32 -10.36
CA ASN A 142 6.61 10.30 -10.60
C ASN A 142 7.98 9.85 -10.06
N LEU A 143 8.04 9.19 -8.90
CA LEU A 143 9.30 8.79 -8.25
C LEU A 143 9.88 7.46 -8.76
N VAL A 144 9.04 6.48 -9.09
CA VAL A 144 9.46 5.11 -9.46
C VAL A 144 9.60 4.96 -10.96
N HIS A 145 8.79 5.68 -11.75
CA HIS A 145 8.78 5.58 -13.21
C HIS A 145 9.30 6.82 -13.92
N GLY A 146 9.42 7.97 -13.25
CA GLY A 146 9.91 9.22 -13.86
C GLY A 146 8.98 9.83 -14.92
N VAL A 147 7.75 9.29 -15.08
CA VAL A 147 6.75 9.78 -16.04
C VAL A 147 5.71 10.66 -15.36
N GLY A 148 5.04 11.52 -16.13
CA GLY A 148 3.93 12.33 -15.62
C GLY A 148 2.72 11.47 -15.26
N ALA A 149 2.14 11.68 -14.08
CA ALA A 149 1.06 10.82 -13.58
C ALA A 149 -0.28 10.88 -14.36
N LYS A 150 -0.50 11.86 -15.25
CA LYS A 150 -1.78 11.99 -16.00
C LYS A 150 -1.95 10.81 -16.97
N GLY A 151 -2.96 9.97 -16.73
CA GLY A 151 -3.23 8.77 -17.54
C GLY A 151 -2.36 7.55 -17.21
N ALA A 152 -1.39 7.69 -16.28
CA ALA A 152 -0.50 6.61 -15.86
C ALA A 152 -1.13 5.68 -14.80
N TYR A 153 -2.40 5.88 -14.47
CA TYR A 153 -3.13 5.12 -13.47
C TYR A 153 -4.63 5.01 -13.76
N GLU A 154 -5.29 4.05 -13.13
CA GLU A 154 -6.73 3.80 -13.22
C GLU A 154 -7.38 3.67 -11.84
N ALA A 155 -8.70 3.85 -11.78
CA ALA A 155 -9.50 3.40 -10.66
C ALA A 155 -9.73 1.88 -10.77
N CYS A 156 -9.72 1.17 -9.64
CA CYS A 156 -10.00 -0.26 -9.57
C CYS A 156 -10.72 -0.62 -8.26
N LYS A 157 -11.28 -1.83 -8.19
CA LYS A 157 -11.66 -2.46 -6.92
C LYS A 157 -10.49 -3.26 -6.37
N ALA A 158 -10.24 -3.09 -5.08
CA ALA A 158 -9.14 -3.76 -4.39
C ALA A 158 -9.57 -4.23 -3.00
N GLN A 159 -8.95 -5.29 -2.52
CA GLN A 159 -8.96 -5.66 -1.11
C GLN A 159 -7.60 -5.40 -0.49
N SER A 160 -7.56 -5.37 0.84
CA SER A 160 -6.32 -5.33 1.62
C SER A 160 -6.44 -6.24 2.83
N TRP A 161 -5.40 -7.01 3.12
CA TRP A 161 -5.30 -7.80 4.34
C TRP A 161 -5.44 -6.91 5.57
N PHE A 162 -4.63 -5.85 5.64
CA PHE A 162 -4.54 -4.97 6.79
C PHE A 162 -5.11 -3.59 6.50
N GLY A 163 -5.73 -2.96 7.50
CA GLY A 163 -6.15 -1.57 7.41
C GLY A 163 -5.00 -0.55 7.59
N GLY A 164 -5.21 0.68 7.12
CA GLY A 164 -4.36 1.83 7.40
C GLY A 164 -3.11 1.97 6.50
N ARG A 165 -2.08 2.67 6.98
CA ARG A 165 -0.92 3.10 6.16
C ARG A 165 -0.02 1.96 5.66
N ARG A 166 -0.06 0.79 6.29
CA ARG A 166 0.67 -0.43 5.86
C ARG A 166 -0.24 -1.43 5.13
N ALA A 167 -1.44 -1.00 4.70
CA ALA A 167 -2.30 -1.80 3.86
C ALA A 167 -1.57 -2.19 2.55
N VAL A 168 -1.49 -3.49 2.29
CA VAL A 168 -1.08 -4.02 1.00
C VAL A 168 -2.35 -4.38 0.24
N TYR A 169 -2.48 -3.84 -0.96
CA TYR A 169 -3.68 -3.95 -1.79
C TYR A 169 -3.43 -4.85 -2.99
N TRP A 170 -4.41 -5.68 -3.35
CA TRP A 170 -4.46 -6.41 -4.63
C TRP A 170 -5.75 -6.10 -5.37
N ARG A 171 -5.71 -6.17 -6.71
CA ARG A 171 -6.89 -6.01 -7.55
C ARG A 171 -7.79 -7.22 -7.39
N VAL A 172 -9.06 -6.95 -7.11
CA VAL A 172 -10.11 -7.96 -7.10
C VAL A 172 -10.91 -7.83 -8.39
N GLU A 173 -11.21 -8.95 -9.03
CA GLU A 173 -12.19 -8.92 -10.12
C GLU A 173 -13.59 -8.73 -9.54
N GLU A 174 -14.22 -7.65 -9.98
CA GLU A 174 -15.66 -7.57 -9.92
C GLU A 174 -16.18 -8.65 -10.87
N ARG A 175 -16.94 -9.63 -10.34
CA ARG A 175 -17.86 -10.37 -11.21
C ARG A 175 -18.69 -9.32 -11.89
N ARG A 176 -18.48 -9.17 -13.19
CA ARG A 176 -19.48 -8.54 -14.02
C ARG A 176 -20.68 -9.46 -13.87
N ASP A 177 -21.72 -8.98 -13.22
CA ASP A 177 -23.06 -9.26 -13.71
C ASP A 177 -23.10 -8.59 -15.10
N ASP A 178 -22.48 -9.27 -16.07
CA ASP A 178 -22.73 -9.08 -17.49
C ASP A 178 -24.19 -9.49 -17.64
N GLY A 179 -25.06 -8.50 -17.44
CA GLY A 179 -26.49 -8.68 -17.30
C GLY A 179 -27.12 -9.03 -18.63
N ASP A 180 -26.92 -10.26 -19.08
CA ASP A 180 -27.83 -11.03 -19.94
C ASP A 180 -29.13 -11.35 -19.17
N GLY A 181 -29.62 -10.38 -18.40
CA GLY A 181 -31.02 -10.20 -18.20
C GLY A 181 -31.59 -9.73 -19.52
N ASP A 182 -31.91 -10.68 -20.39
CA ASP A 182 -32.88 -10.53 -21.47
C ASP A 182 -34.22 -10.09 -20.84
N VAL A 183 -34.30 -8.81 -20.52
CA VAL A 183 -35.56 -8.13 -20.26
C VAL A 183 -36.19 -7.96 -21.64
N GLU A 184 -36.85 -9.02 -22.09
CA GLU A 184 -37.86 -8.98 -23.15
C GLU A 184 -39.04 -8.13 -22.66
N GLY A 185 -38.79 -6.82 -22.52
CA GLY A 185 -39.80 -5.82 -22.27
C GLY A 185 -40.56 -5.57 -23.55
N GLU A 186 -41.65 -6.31 -23.77
CA GLU A 186 -42.72 -5.92 -24.69
C GLU A 186 -43.36 -4.61 -24.21
N GLY A 187 -42.68 -3.49 -24.48
CA GLY A 187 -43.07 -2.14 -24.11
C GLY A 187 -44.00 -1.51 -25.13
N VAL A 188 -45.25 -1.97 -25.20
CA VAL A 188 -46.32 -1.23 -25.87
C VAL A 188 -46.65 0.02 -25.03
N GLY A 189 -46.50 1.22 -25.60
CA GLY A 189 -46.98 2.44 -24.94
C GLY A 189 -46.32 3.74 -25.43
N VAL A 190 -46.82 4.29 -26.55
CA VAL A 190 -46.53 5.69 -26.93
C VAL A 190 -47.22 6.62 -25.94
N GLY A 191 -46.47 7.54 -25.35
CA GLY A 191 -46.98 8.56 -24.44
C GLY A 191 -46.15 9.84 -24.54
N ASP A 192 -46.58 10.78 -25.38
CA ASP A 192 -45.95 12.09 -25.51
C ASP A 192 -46.04 12.88 -24.20
N GLY A 193 -44.89 13.24 -23.65
CA GLY A 193 -44.78 13.98 -22.41
C GLY A 193 -43.57 14.92 -22.44
N ASP A 194 -43.79 16.16 -22.91
CA ASP A 194 -42.80 17.23 -22.85
C ASP A 194 -42.32 17.45 -21.40
N VAL A 195 -41.04 17.17 -21.14
CA VAL A 195 -40.37 17.54 -19.89
C VAL A 195 -39.12 18.36 -20.21
N VAL A 196 -39.26 19.67 -20.03
CA VAL A 196 -38.17 20.64 -20.10
C VAL A 196 -37.18 20.37 -18.97
N MET A 197 -35.92 20.08 -19.29
CA MET A 197 -34.82 20.01 -18.33
C MET A 197 -33.79 21.11 -18.63
N SER A 198 -33.57 21.95 -17.63
CA SER A 198 -32.76 23.17 -17.70
C SER A 198 -31.26 22.93 -17.55
N GLU A 199 -30.48 23.90 -18.03
CA GLU A 199 -29.03 23.86 -18.18
C GLU A 199 -28.27 23.73 -16.85
N ALA A 200 -27.48 22.67 -16.69
CA ALA A 200 -26.48 22.56 -15.63
C ALA A 200 -25.11 23.08 -16.12
N ARG A 201 -24.90 24.40 -16.01
CA ARG A 201 -23.56 25.01 -16.10
C ARG A 201 -22.85 24.94 -14.74
N ASN A 202 -21.69 24.28 -14.68
CA ASN A 202 -20.46 24.73 -14.01
C ASN A 202 -19.46 23.59 -13.89
N GLU A 203 -18.25 23.79 -14.41
CA GLU A 203 -16.94 23.33 -13.89
C GLU A 203 -15.86 23.53 -14.99
N GLU A 204 -15.60 24.80 -15.37
CA GLU A 204 -14.55 25.15 -16.33
C GLU A 204 -13.84 26.47 -15.96
N GLU A 205 -13.38 26.61 -14.71
CA GLU A 205 -12.46 27.70 -14.35
C GLU A 205 -11.54 27.36 -13.16
N GLU A 206 -10.42 26.67 -13.43
CA GLU A 206 -9.26 26.72 -12.53
C GLU A 206 -7.95 26.86 -13.31
N ALA A 207 -7.28 28.01 -13.09
CA ALA A 207 -5.88 28.39 -13.36
C ALA A 207 -5.03 27.47 -14.28
N ARG A 208 -4.43 27.93 -15.41
CA ARG A 208 -3.88 29.27 -15.72
C ARG A 208 -3.07 29.89 -14.57
N HIS A 209 -1.94 29.28 -14.19
CA HIS A 209 -0.80 30.01 -13.59
C HIS A 209 0.51 29.19 -13.59
N GLU A 210 1.12 29.01 -14.77
CA GLU A 210 2.54 28.59 -14.85
C GLU A 210 3.41 29.77 -15.30
N GLY A 211 3.72 30.65 -14.34
CA GLY A 211 4.75 31.68 -14.49
C GLY A 211 6.13 31.07 -14.25
N GLY A 212 6.95 30.99 -15.30
CA GLY A 212 8.29 30.41 -15.19
C GLY A 212 9.26 31.28 -14.40
N VAL A 213 10.15 30.64 -13.62
CA VAL A 213 11.38 31.24 -13.10
C VAL A 213 12.56 30.39 -13.54
N ARG A 214 13.33 30.90 -14.50
CA ARG A 214 14.69 30.41 -14.77
C ARG A 214 15.63 31.01 -13.72
N LEU A 215 16.24 30.16 -12.90
CA LEU A 215 17.51 30.47 -12.25
C LEU A 215 18.40 29.23 -12.38
N GLY A 216 19.45 29.36 -13.19
CA GLY A 216 20.60 28.48 -13.10
C GLY A 216 21.66 29.15 -12.24
N GLU A 217 22.31 28.40 -11.37
CA GLU A 217 23.52 28.87 -10.70
C GLU A 217 24.54 27.73 -10.64
N LYS A 218 25.76 28.04 -11.09
CA LYS A 218 26.91 27.14 -11.07
C LYS A 218 27.54 27.22 -9.68
N VAL A 219 27.85 26.09 -9.05
CA VAL A 219 28.79 26.09 -7.91
C VAL A 219 29.72 24.89 -7.98
N ASN A 220 30.97 25.20 -8.32
CA ASN A 220 32.25 24.53 -8.06
C ASN A 220 32.30 23.01 -7.78
N GLU A 221 33.04 22.34 -8.65
CA GLU A 221 33.92 21.21 -8.31
C GLU A 221 35.14 21.68 -7.46
N GLU A 222 36.00 20.73 -7.10
CA GLU A 222 37.33 20.92 -6.46
C GLU A 222 37.36 21.28 -4.95
N ALA A 223 37.42 20.24 -4.11
CA ALA A 223 38.18 20.27 -2.85
C ALA A 223 38.58 18.85 -2.39
N LEU A 224 39.79 18.45 -2.79
CA LEU A 224 40.80 17.70 -2.01
C LEU A 224 40.32 16.64 -0.99
N ASN A 225 40.69 15.38 -1.23
CA ASN A 225 41.23 14.53 -0.17
C ASN A 225 42.11 13.39 -0.74
N GLU A 226 43.40 13.68 -0.98
CA GLU A 226 44.44 12.65 -0.92
C GLU A 226 44.76 12.37 0.55
N LYS A 227 44.89 11.09 0.93
CA LYS A 227 46.12 10.58 1.56
C LYS A 227 46.05 9.09 1.95
N ASP A 228 47.16 8.42 1.61
CA ASP A 228 47.91 7.40 2.36
C ASP A 228 47.11 6.19 2.89
N GLU A 229 47.15 5.01 2.25
CA GLU A 229 48.27 4.04 2.11
C GLU A 229 48.40 3.00 3.26
N LEU A 230 48.64 1.75 2.82
CA LEU A 230 49.24 0.62 3.54
C LEU A 230 48.47 -0.05 4.71
N HIS A 231 47.93 -1.24 4.42
CA HIS A 231 48.48 -2.48 5.01
C HIS A 231 48.21 -3.68 4.07
N ALA A 232 49.16 -4.61 3.98
CA ALA A 232 49.14 -5.75 3.07
C ALA A 232 49.46 -7.08 3.80
N GLY A 233 48.99 -8.20 3.22
CA GLY A 233 49.21 -9.59 3.67
C GLY A 233 48.39 -10.03 4.89
N GLU A 234 48.11 -11.30 5.22
CA GLU A 234 48.13 -12.62 4.53
C GLU A 234 47.53 -13.64 5.55
N GLU A 235 47.00 -14.85 5.28
CA GLU A 235 46.94 -15.72 4.08
C GLU A 235 45.60 -16.55 4.07
N GLY A 236 45.25 -17.17 2.93
CA GLY A 236 44.81 -18.58 2.87
C GLY A 236 43.34 -18.95 3.15
N GLY A 237 42.68 -19.65 2.21
CA GLY A 237 41.33 -20.21 2.42
C GLY A 237 40.72 -20.85 1.17
N GLU A 238 40.96 -22.15 0.98
CA GLU A 238 40.65 -22.89 -0.25
C GLU A 238 39.20 -23.41 -0.32
N LEU A 239 38.78 -23.73 -1.56
CA LEU A 239 37.85 -24.81 -1.93
C LEU A 239 36.31 -24.61 -1.99
N THR A 240 35.83 -24.77 -3.24
CA THR A 240 34.65 -25.54 -3.71
C THR A 240 33.23 -24.94 -3.92
N LYS A 241 32.75 -25.31 -5.12
CA LYS A 241 31.36 -25.67 -5.55
C LYS A 241 30.48 -24.58 -6.18
N ARG A 242 30.39 -24.71 -7.52
CA ARG A 242 29.20 -24.45 -8.34
C ARG A 242 27.90 -24.88 -7.61
N LEU A 243 26.87 -24.06 -7.71
CA LEU A 243 25.53 -24.48 -8.16
C LEU A 243 24.76 -23.26 -8.68
N GLN A 244 23.74 -23.50 -9.51
CA GLN A 244 23.10 -22.46 -10.33
C GLN A 244 22.26 -21.48 -9.50
N THR A 245 22.25 -20.22 -9.93
CA THR A 245 21.34 -19.18 -9.44
C THR A 245 19.92 -19.41 -9.96
N PRO A 246 18.89 -19.59 -9.10
CA PRO A 246 17.51 -19.42 -9.52
C PRO A 246 17.23 -17.92 -9.73
N VAL A 247 16.70 -17.57 -10.89
CA VAL A 247 16.25 -16.20 -11.20
C VAL A 247 14.95 -15.93 -10.41
N PHE A 248 15.07 -15.31 -9.24
CA PHE A 248 13.91 -14.89 -8.45
C PHE A 248 13.33 -13.58 -8.98
N THR A 249 12.19 -13.68 -9.67
CA THR A 249 11.48 -12.52 -10.21
C THR A 249 10.63 -11.79 -9.16
N SER A 250 10.82 -10.47 -9.08
CA SER A 250 9.93 -9.50 -8.42
C SER A 250 9.64 -9.65 -6.92
N LEU A 251 10.69 -9.59 -6.09
CA LEU A 251 10.55 -9.03 -4.73
C LEU A 251 10.52 -7.49 -4.84
N CYS A 252 9.32 -6.88 -4.80
CA CYS A 252 9.19 -5.45 -4.49
C CYS A 252 9.57 -5.24 -3.01
N ARG A 253 10.87 -5.13 -2.75
CA ARG A 253 11.45 -4.97 -1.43
C ARG A 253 11.21 -3.54 -0.94
N TRP A 254 10.05 -3.31 -0.35
CA TRP A 254 9.65 -2.02 0.21
C TRP A 254 10.72 -1.50 1.19
N GLY A 255 11.27 -0.33 0.86
CA GLY A 255 12.32 0.30 1.66
C GLY A 255 11.84 0.60 3.08
N PHE A 256 12.63 0.19 4.06
CA PHE A 256 12.46 0.58 5.45
C PHE A 256 12.52 2.11 5.59
N TYR A 257 11.50 2.73 6.17
CA TYR A 257 11.72 3.93 6.95
C TYR A 257 12.42 3.51 8.26
N GLY A 258 13.67 3.92 8.41
CA GLY A 258 14.59 3.38 9.42
C GLY A 258 14.30 3.78 10.87
N LYS A 259 14.97 3.08 11.79
CA LYS A 259 15.17 3.54 13.17
C LYS A 259 15.77 4.96 13.14
N GLY A 260 15.12 5.95 13.76
CA GLY A 260 15.67 7.31 13.85
C GLY A 260 14.66 8.47 13.93
N PHE A 261 13.52 8.28 14.60
CA PHE A 261 12.52 9.35 14.83
C PHE A 261 12.28 9.67 16.32
N GLY A 262 13.26 9.32 17.17
CA GLY A 262 13.52 10.03 18.42
C GLY A 262 14.64 11.05 18.19
N ASP A 263 14.66 12.13 18.98
CA ASP A 263 15.72 13.14 19.04
C ASP A 263 15.96 13.99 17.77
N LYS A 264 14.87 14.39 17.12
CA LYS A 264 14.84 15.67 16.39
C LYS A 264 13.83 16.61 17.03
N THR A 265 14.32 17.48 17.92
CA THR A 265 13.64 18.73 18.24
C THR A 265 13.34 19.48 16.94
N PRO A 266 12.18 20.15 16.82
CA PRO A 266 11.82 20.81 15.57
C PRO A 266 12.84 21.91 15.25
N THR A 267 13.60 21.72 14.17
CA THR A 267 14.50 22.75 13.66
C THR A 267 13.67 23.99 13.36
N THR A 268 14.01 25.08 14.04
CA THR A 268 13.37 26.39 13.87
C THR A 268 13.27 26.76 12.39
N TRP A 269 12.10 27.21 11.97
CA TRP A 269 11.92 27.84 10.67
C TRP A 269 12.83 29.06 10.62
N ARG A 270 13.91 28.99 9.84
CA ARG A 270 14.69 30.19 9.53
C ARG A 270 13.82 31.07 8.63
N VAL A 271 13.19 32.07 9.25
CA VAL A 271 12.57 33.20 8.55
C VAL A 271 13.66 33.83 7.67
N LYS A 272 13.62 33.53 6.38
CA LYS A 272 14.17 34.43 5.37
C LYS A 272 13.11 35.50 5.10
N ASP A 273 13.60 36.69 4.79
CA ASP A 273 12.86 37.91 4.48
C ASP A 273 12.18 38.57 5.69
N GLY A 274 12.92 39.54 6.26
CA GLY A 274 12.51 40.32 7.42
C GLY A 274 11.39 41.30 7.12
N LYS A 275 10.14 40.83 7.22
CA LYS A 275 8.98 41.67 7.52
C LYS A 275 8.42 41.22 8.86
N GLU A 276 8.68 42.02 9.90
CA GLU A 276 8.04 41.90 11.21
C GLU A 276 6.52 41.84 11.00
N THR A 277 5.86 40.78 11.48
CA THR A 277 4.42 40.66 11.28
C THR A 277 3.69 41.68 12.13
N GLU A 278 2.56 42.20 11.63
CA GLU A 278 1.78 43.23 12.35
C GLU A 278 1.35 42.75 13.75
N ILE A 279 1.11 41.43 13.88
CA ILE A 279 0.80 40.73 15.14
C ILE A 279 1.98 40.77 16.12
N GLU A 280 3.22 40.52 15.68
CA GLU A 280 4.42 40.62 16.53
C GLU A 280 4.66 42.06 17.01
N ARG A 281 4.37 43.06 16.16
CA ARG A 281 4.44 44.47 16.53
C ARG A 281 3.39 44.84 17.58
N GLU A 282 2.15 44.40 17.41
CA GLU A 282 1.05 44.67 18.35
C GLU A 282 1.27 43.99 19.72
N LEU A 283 1.82 42.76 19.73
CA LEU A 283 2.25 42.06 20.94
C LEU A 283 3.40 42.80 21.66
N ARG A 284 4.41 43.28 20.93
CA ARG A 284 5.49 44.12 21.50
C ARG A 284 5.01 45.42 22.11
N LEU A 285 3.93 45.99 21.58
CA LEU A 285 3.32 47.23 22.08
C LEU A 285 2.30 46.99 23.20
N GLY A 286 2.11 45.75 23.65
CA GLY A 286 1.19 45.41 24.74
C GLY A 286 -0.28 45.70 24.42
N LYS A 287 -0.65 45.71 23.13
CA LYS A 287 -2.01 46.03 22.66
C LYS A 287 -2.95 44.82 22.61
N ILE A 288 -2.39 43.63 22.57
CA ILE A 288 -3.12 42.36 22.53
C ILE A 288 -2.76 41.60 23.81
N CYS A 289 -3.79 41.25 24.59
CA CYS A 289 -3.71 40.40 25.78
C CYS A 289 -4.06 38.95 25.45
#